data_AF-A0AAE8ZXL4-F1
#
_entry.id   AF-A0AAE8ZXL4-F1
#
_cell.length_a   1.000
_cell.length_b   1.000
_cell.length_c   1.000
_cell.angle_alpha   90.00
_cell.angle_beta   90.00
_cell.angle_gamma   90.00
#
_symmetry.space_group_name_H-M   'P 1'
#
loop_
_entity.id
_entity.type
_entity.pdbx_description
1 polymer ?
#
loop_
_entity_poly.entity_id
_entity_poly.type
_entity_poly.pdbx_seq_one_letter_code
_entity_poly.pdbx_strand_id
1 'polypeptide(L)'
;MDIPNFDFEALMEKEDEMSPEEEEKQRKEAMKKEKEEREQAKSLKRKKMEESEEEERKRRKRVREELRPKSLKASLKQEGFFPDPSKKDRFAKMVDKIVDYFEDGSEDFVEEMKKIENFKALMQFLFEKHKTLELWKTIDEKVEIHDWLDFFEESVIKSLRRMTNIPEEVDIEIGEIFVKLQVKIIRVAVSAFDVNAFAEKAAKMREPWHFHF
;
A
#
# COMPACT_ATOMS: atom_id res chain seq x y z
N MET A 1 51.54 25.66 -76.98
CA MET A 1 50.67 24.68 -76.31
C MET A 1 49.33 25.36 -76.17
N ASP A 2 48.34 24.87 -76.91
CA ASP A 2 46.98 25.40 -76.94
C ASP A 2 46.23 25.00 -75.66
N ILE A 3 45.60 25.97 -75.01
CA ILE A 3 44.74 25.74 -73.85
C ILE A 3 43.38 25.26 -74.40
N PRO A 4 42.85 24.10 -73.99
CA PRO A 4 41.53 23.67 -74.44
C PRO A 4 40.48 24.68 -73.94
N ASN A 5 39.66 25.17 -74.85
CA ASN A 5 38.50 26.00 -74.55
C ASN A 5 37.50 25.13 -73.76
N PHE A 6 37.59 25.18 -72.43
CA PHE A 6 36.67 24.47 -71.55
C PHE A 6 35.36 25.27 -71.54
N ASP A 7 34.37 24.77 -72.27
CA ASP A 7 33.03 25.34 -72.36
C ASP A 7 32.29 25.12 -71.03
N PHE A 8 32.44 26.08 -70.12
CA PHE A 8 31.77 26.12 -68.82
C PHE A 8 30.24 26.18 -68.95
N GLU A 9 29.72 26.56 -70.12
CA GLU A 9 28.29 26.72 -70.37
C GLU A 9 27.58 25.37 -70.59
N ALA A 10 28.32 24.33 -71.00
CA ALA A 10 27.81 22.96 -71.10
C ALA A 10 27.77 22.20 -69.76
N LEU A 11 28.37 22.73 -68.70
CA LEU A 11 28.40 22.13 -67.35
C LEU A 11 27.29 22.67 -66.43
N MET A 12 26.60 23.75 -66.84
CA MET A 12 25.34 24.11 -66.20
C MET A 12 24.27 23.17 -66.73
N GLU A 13 24.16 21.99 -66.09
CA GLU A 13 22.94 21.17 -66.15
C GLU A 13 21.75 22.11 -66.09
N LYS A 14 20.83 21.98 -67.05
CA LYS A 14 19.54 22.67 -67.01
C LYS A 14 18.99 22.48 -65.60
N GLU A 15 18.91 23.56 -64.85
CA GLU A 15 18.00 23.64 -63.72
C GLU A 15 16.63 23.37 -64.33
N ASP A 16 16.15 22.13 -64.20
CA ASP A 16 14.74 21.83 -64.39
C ASP A 16 14.04 22.67 -63.31
N GLU A 17 13.67 23.90 -63.68
CA GLU A 17 12.83 24.79 -62.91
C GLU A 17 11.52 24.04 -62.68
N MET A 18 11.46 23.31 -61.56
CA MET A 18 10.22 22.72 -61.08
C MET A 18 9.18 23.83 -61.01
N SER A 19 7.98 23.55 -61.54
CA SER A 19 6.87 24.50 -61.48
C SER A 19 6.65 24.93 -60.02
N PRO A 20 6.32 26.20 -59.75
CA PRO A 20 5.99 26.67 -58.41
C PRO A 20 4.92 25.80 -57.70
N GLU A 21 4.02 25.17 -58.47
CA GLU A 21 3.04 24.22 -57.95
C GLU A 21 3.65 22.89 -57.49
N GLU A 22 4.71 22.42 -58.15
CA GLU A 22 5.44 21.19 -57.78
C GLU A 22 6.32 21.42 -56.55
N GLU A 23 6.98 22.57 -56.44
CA GLU A 23 7.69 22.97 -55.21
C GLU A 23 6.74 23.10 -54.01
N GLU A 24 5.57 23.73 -54.18
CA GLU A 24 4.61 23.89 -53.08
C GLU A 24 4.03 22.53 -52.64
N LYS A 25 3.81 21.61 -53.60
CA LYS A 25 3.35 20.25 -53.33
C LYS A 25 4.40 19.43 -52.58
N GLN A 26 5.67 19.52 -52.98
CA GLN A 26 6.79 18.87 -52.27
C GLN A 26 6.98 19.44 -50.86
N ARG A 27 6.83 20.76 -50.66
CA ARG A 27 6.89 21.38 -49.32
C ARG A 27 5.75 20.92 -48.41
N LYS A 28 4.54 20.78 -48.94
CA LYS A 28 3.39 20.25 -48.18
C LYS A 28 3.57 18.77 -47.83
N GLU A 29 4.10 17.96 -48.73
CA GLU A 29 4.42 16.56 -48.46
C GLU A 29 5.56 16.41 -47.46
N ALA A 30 6.60 17.26 -47.53
CA ALA A 30 7.70 17.28 -46.58
C ALA A 30 7.24 17.68 -45.17
N MET A 31 6.43 18.74 -45.03
CA MET A 31 5.83 19.10 -43.73
C MET A 31 4.94 17.99 -43.17
N LYS A 32 4.20 17.28 -44.04
CA LYS A 32 3.34 16.17 -43.61
C LYS A 32 4.17 14.99 -43.11
N LYS A 33 5.24 14.62 -43.84
CA LYS A 33 6.20 13.59 -43.40
C LYS A 33 6.90 13.97 -42.10
N GLU A 34 7.37 15.21 -41.96
CA GLU A 34 8.02 15.69 -40.73
C GLU A 34 7.06 15.63 -39.53
N LYS A 35 5.79 15.99 -39.74
CA LYS A 35 4.75 15.92 -38.71
C LYS A 35 4.44 14.47 -38.31
N GLU A 36 4.33 13.57 -39.29
CA GLU A 36 4.14 12.13 -39.08
C GLU A 36 5.33 11.51 -38.34
N GLU A 37 6.57 11.82 -38.73
CA GLU A 37 7.78 11.37 -38.04
C GLU A 37 7.85 11.89 -36.60
N ARG A 38 7.45 13.14 -36.36
CA ARG A 38 7.41 13.73 -35.01
C ARG A 38 6.34 13.09 -34.13
N GLU A 39 5.20 12.72 -34.70
CA GLU A 39 4.15 11.96 -33.98
C GLU A 39 4.57 10.53 -33.69
N GLN A 40 5.24 9.85 -34.64
CA GLN A 40 5.84 8.54 -34.43
C GLN A 40 6.92 8.60 -33.34
N ALA A 41 7.80 9.60 -33.35
CA ALA A 41 8.82 9.78 -32.33
C ALA A 41 8.21 10.04 -30.93
N LYS A 42 7.12 10.81 -30.84
CA LYS A 42 6.39 11.03 -29.58
C LYS A 42 5.73 9.75 -29.07
N SER A 43 5.10 8.98 -29.96
CA SER A 43 4.45 7.72 -29.57
C SER A 43 5.47 6.67 -29.12
N LEU A 44 6.63 6.57 -29.80
CA LEU A 44 7.75 5.73 -29.39
C LEU A 44 8.33 6.15 -28.04
N LYS A 45 8.47 7.46 -27.78
CA LYS A 45 8.92 7.95 -26.46
C LYS A 45 7.93 7.61 -25.34
N ARG A 46 6.62 7.74 -25.59
CA ARG A 46 5.58 7.35 -24.63
C ARG A 46 5.61 5.85 -24.33
N LYS A 47 5.68 5.01 -25.37
CA LYS A 47 5.81 3.56 -25.20
C LYS A 47 7.03 3.17 -24.38
N LYS A 48 8.20 3.76 -24.68
CA LYS A 48 9.42 3.51 -23.90
C LYS A 48 9.29 3.94 -22.43
N MET A 49 8.61 5.06 -22.17
CA MET A 49 8.35 5.54 -20.82
C MET A 49 7.42 4.58 -20.07
N GLU A 50 6.29 4.19 -20.68
CA GLU A 50 5.34 3.22 -20.12
C GLU A 50 6.01 1.86 -19.85
N GLU A 51 6.80 1.35 -20.79
CA GLU A 51 7.59 0.12 -20.62
C GLU A 51 8.56 0.25 -19.44
N SER A 52 9.28 1.37 -19.33
CA SER A 52 10.22 1.61 -18.23
C SER A 52 9.52 1.71 -16.87
N GLU A 53 8.35 2.36 -16.79
CA GLU A 53 7.55 2.44 -15.57
C GLU A 53 6.98 1.06 -15.19
N GLU A 54 6.56 0.26 -16.18
CA GLU A 54 6.06 -1.09 -15.93
C GLU A 54 7.17 -2.03 -15.46
N GLU A 55 8.36 -1.94 -16.06
CA GLU A 55 9.56 -2.67 -15.61
C GLU A 55 9.96 -2.27 -14.19
N GLU A 56 9.95 -0.97 -13.90
CA GLU A 56 10.25 -0.46 -12.57
C GLU A 56 9.22 -0.96 -11.54
N ARG A 57 7.93 -0.93 -11.88
CA ARG A 57 6.86 -1.48 -11.04
C ARG A 57 7.05 -2.98 -10.77
N LYS A 58 7.41 -3.76 -11.80
CA LYS A 58 7.73 -5.19 -11.66
C LYS A 58 8.96 -5.42 -10.78
N ARG A 59 9.98 -4.56 -10.89
CA ARG A 59 11.18 -4.60 -10.05
C ARG A 59 10.84 -4.30 -8.59
N ARG A 60 10.09 -3.23 -8.31
CA ARG A 60 9.63 -2.87 -6.96
C ARG A 60 8.84 -4.01 -6.31
N LYS A 61 7.93 -4.65 -7.07
CA LYS A 61 7.19 -5.83 -6.58
C LYS A 61 8.12 -6.98 -6.18
N ARG A 62 9.11 -7.32 -7.02
CA ARG A 62 10.08 -8.40 -6.74
C ARG A 62 10.93 -8.10 -5.50
N VAL A 63 11.52 -6.91 -5.43
CA VAL A 63 12.36 -6.49 -4.28
C VAL A 63 11.55 -6.55 -2.99
N ARG A 64 10.29 -6.11 -3.02
CA ARG A 64 9.41 -6.18 -1.86
C ARG A 64 9.11 -7.61 -1.42
N GLU A 65 8.89 -8.51 -2.36
CA GLU A 65 8.65 -9.91 -2.06
C GLU A 65 9.89 -10.57 -1.42
N GLU A 66 11.09 -10.21 -1.87
CA GLU A 66 12.37 -10.66 -1.30
C GLU A 66 12.63 -10.09 0.11
N LEU A 67 12.32 -8.81 0.33
CA LEU A 67 12.53 -8.13 1.61
C LEU A 67 11.41 -8.37 2.63
N ARG A 68 10.32 -9.02 2.22
CA ARG A 68 9.15 -9.24 3.09
C ARG A 68 9.55 -10.07 4.32
N PRO A 69 9.17 -9.64 5.53
CA PRO A 69 9.38 -10.43 6.74
C PRO A 69 8.67 -11.78 6.67
N LYS A 70 9.36 -12.85 7.06
CA LYS A 70 8.81 -14.22 7.11
C LYS A 70 7.89 -14.48 8.30
N SER A 71 7.87 -13.58 9.28
CA SER A 71 6.98 -13.62 10.45
C SER A 71 6.82 -12.23 11.05
N LEU A 72 5.77 -12.02 11.85
CA LEU A 72 5.58 -10.76 12.55
C LEU A 72 6.71 -10.50 13.53
N LYS A 73 7.19 -11.54 14.20
CA LYS A 73 8.34 -11.48 15.12
C LYS A 73 9.60 -10.96 14.43
N ALA A 74 9.87 -11.40 13.20
CA ALA A 74 11.03 -10.93 12.44
C ALA A 74 10.88 -9.46 12.03
N SER A 75 9.67 -9.04 11.65
CA SER A 75 9.35 -7.65 11.31
C SER A 75 9.52 -6.72 12.52
N LEU A 76 8.92 -7.09 13.66
CA LEU A 76 8.99 -6.35 14.92
C LEU A 76 10.42 -6.17 15.43
N LYS A 77 11.26 -7.21 15.34
CA LYS A 77 12.67 -7.11 15.75
C LYS A 77 13.48 -6.09 14.95
N GLN A 78 13.10 -5.81 13.70
CA GLN A 78 13.74 -4.76 12.89
C GLN A 78 13.31 -3.36 13.32
N GLU A 79 12.07 -3.20 13.80
CA GLU A 79 11.53 -1.94 14.34
C GLU A 79 11.96 -1.69 15.79
N GLY A 80 12.40 -2.72 16.52
CA GLY A 80 12.72 -2.69 17.94
C GLY A 80 13.99 -1.93 18.36
N PHE A 81 14.49 -0.99 17.54
CA PHE A 81 15.61 -0.14 17.92
C PHE A 81 15.12 1.02 18.78
N PHE A 82 15.10 0.82 20.09
CA PHE A 82 14.76 1.86 21.06
C PHE A 82 16.04 2.50 21.62
N PRO A 83 16.20 3.83 21.54
CA PRO A 83 17.30 4.54 22.20
C PRO A 83 17.27 4.39 23.73
N ASP A 84 16.07 4.15 24.29
CA ASP A 84 15.83 3.96 25.71
C ASP A 84 15.89 2.47 26.09
N PRO A 85 16.83 2.04 26.97
CA PRO A 85 16.97 0.67 27.43
C PRO A 85 15.70 0.11 28.10
N SER A 86 14.95 0.93 28.84
CA SER A 86 13.73 0.49 29.52
C SER A 86 12.64 0.10 28.52
N LYS A 87 12.50 0.90 27.44
CA LYS A 87 11.57 0.60 26.35
C LYS A 87 11.98 -0.65 25.58
N LYS A 88 13.29 -0.83 25.38
CA LYS A 88 13.85 -2.02 24.74
C LYS A 88 13.58 -3.30 25.53
N ASP A 89 13.78 -3.27 26.84
CA ASP A 89 13.52 -4.42 27.71
C ASP A 89 12.03 -4.74 27.79
N ARG A 90 11.19 -3.69 27.86
CA ARG A 90 9.73 -3.85 27.79
C ARG A 90 9.32 -4.46 26.46
N PHE A 91 9.85 -3.98 25.34
CA PHE A 91 9.58 -4.55 24.02
C PHE A 91 10.00 -6.02 23.93
N ALA A 92 11.21 -6.37 24.38
CA ALA A 92 11.73 -7.73 24.30
C ALA A 92 10.87 -8.74 25.08
N LYS A 93 10.34 -8.34 26.25
CA LYS A 93 9.39 -9.16 27.02
C LYS A 93 8.04 -9.32 26.34
N MET A 94 7.74 -8.43 25.39
CA MET A 94 6.41 -8.22 24.88
C MET A 94 6.16 -8.64 23.45
N VAL A 95 7.22 -8.73 22.64
CA VAL A 95 7.12 -9.16 21.25
C VAL A 95 6.36 -10.47 21.11
N ASP A 96 6.61 -11.46 21.99
CA ASP A 96 5.99 -12.77 21.88
C ASP A 96 4.47 -12.71 22.11
N LYS A 97 4.02 -11.96 23.13
CA LYS A 97 2.58 -11.76 23.38
C LYS A 97 1.88 -11.01 22.23
N ILE A 98 2.55 -10.04 21.60
CA ILE A 98 2.00 -9.32 20.43
C ILE A 98 1.91 -10.25 19.22
N VAL A 99 2.94 -11.07 19.00
CA VAL A 99 2.96 -12.06 17.91
C VAL A 99 1.84 -13.08 18.11
N ASP A 100 1.73 -13.64 19.30
CA ASP A 100 0.67 -14.60 19.64
C ASP A 100 -0.73 -13.99 19.46
N TYR A 101 -0.91 -12.71 19.82
CA TYR A 101 -2.19 -12.00 19.64
C TYR A 101 -2.61 -11.86 18.17
N PHE A 102 -1.67 -11.60 17.26
CA PHE A 102 -2.00 -11.42 15.84
C PHE A 102 -2.01 -12.74 15.07
N GLU A 103 -0.99 -13.57 15.28
CA GLU A 103 -0.82 -14.84 14.58
C GLU A 103 -1.80 -15.88 15.10
N ASP A 104 -2.12 -15.92 16.41
CA ASP A 104 -3.08 -16.85 17.04
C ASP A 104 -2.86 -18.32 16.63
N GLY A 105 -1.59 -18.71 16.44
CA GLY A 105 -1.20 -20.03 15.96
C GLY A 105 -1.50 -20.30 14.46
N SER A 106 -1.90 -19.29 13.70
CA SER A 106 -2.15 -19.40 12.25
C SER A 106 -0.86 -19.60 11.47
N GLU A 107 -0.74 -20.76 10.83
CA GLU A 107 0.34 -21.06 9.88
C GLU A 107 0.24 -20.19 8.60
N ASP A 108 -0.97 -19.71 8.28
CA ASP A 108 -1.27 -18.94 7.08
C ASP A 108 -1.19 -17.43 7.26
N PHE A 109 -0.84 -16.95 8.46
CA PHE A 109 -0.84 -15.51 8.80
C PHE A 109 -0.10 -14.65 7.76
N VAL A 110 1.08 -15.10 7.31
CA VAL A 110 1.88 -14.38 6.32
C VAL A 110 1.15 -14.29 4.98
N GLU A 111 0.49 -15.37 4.54
CA GLU A 111 -0.29 -15.40 3.31
C GLU A 111 -1.55 -14.53 3.40
N GLU A 112 -2.20 -14.48 4.57
CA GLU A 112 -3.31 -13.56 4.83
C GLU A 112 -2.86 -12.10 4.73
N MET A 113 -1.72 -11.76 5.33
CA MET A 113 -1.16 -10.41 5.26
C MET A 113 -0.82 -10.02 3.83
N LYS A 114 -0.31 -10.93 2.99
CA LYS A 114 -0.04 -10.68 1.57
C LYS A 114 -1.30 -10.28 0.79
N LYS A 115 -2.47 -10.80 1.15
CA LYS A 115 -3.74 -10.47 0.47
C LYS A 115 -4.19 -9.02 0.71
N ILE A 116 -3.59 -8.32 1.68
CA ILE A 116 -3.93 -6.93 2.01
C ILE A 116 -3.22 -5.98 1.03
N GLU A 117 -3.98 -5.31 0.16
CA GLU A 117 -3.43 -4.44 -0.88
C GLU A 117 -3.53 -2.93 -0.58
N ASN A 118 -4.37 -2.54 0.38
CA ASN A 118 -4.61 -1.12 0.71
C ASN A 118 -4.82 -0.89 2.21
N PHE A 119 -4.70 0.37 2.64
CA PHE A 119 -4.81 0.76 4.04
C PHE A 119 -6.18 0.46 4.65
N LYS A 120 -7.27 0.59 3.88
CA LYS A 120 -8.62 0.27 4.36
C LYS A 120 -8.74 -1.21 4.75
N ALA A 121 -8.18 -2.10 3.93
CA ALA A 121 -8.15 -3.54 4.22
C ALA A 121 -7.29 -3.86 5.45
N LEU A 122 -6.15 -3.16 5.64
CA LEU A 122 -5.35 -3.27 6.86
C LEU A 122 -6.15 -2.84 8.10
N MET A 123 -6.86 -1.72 8.04
CA MET A 123 -7.70 -1.26 9.13
C MET A 123 -8.86 -2.22 9.44
N GLN A 124 -9.42 -2.87 8.42
CA GLN A 124 -10.44 -3.90 8.61
C GLN A 124 -9.88 -5.15 9.28
N PHE A 125 -8.71 -5.61 8.85
CA PHE A 125 -7.98 -6.70 9.51
C PHE A 125 -7.72 -6.40 11.00
N LEU A 126 -7.19 -5.20 11.29
CA LEU A 126 -6.94 -4.76 12.66
C LEU A 126 -8.23 -4.69 13.47
N PHE A 127 -9.33 -4.20 12.89
CA PHE A 127 -10.62 -4.14 13.56
C PHE A 127 -11.15 -5.53 13.94
N GLU A 128 -11.08 -6.52 13.06
CA GLU A 128 -11.55 -7.87 13.37
C GLU A 128 -10.72 -8.51 14.49
N LYS A 129 -9.39 -8.39 14.44
CA LYS A 129 -8.50 -8.88 15.51
C LYS A 129 -8.75 -8.17 16.84
N HIS A 130 -9.00 -6.87 16.81
CA HIS A 130 -9.26 -6.09 18.02
C HIS A 130 -10.66 -6.32 18.58
N LYS A 131 -11.66 -6.59 17.73
CA LYS A 131 -13.01 -7.01 18.14
C LYS A 131 -12.98 -8.32 18.91
N THR A 132 -12.16 -9.28 18.47
CA THR A 132 -11.94 -10.53 19.21
C THR A 132 -11.21 -10.33 20.54
N LEU A 133 -10.54 -9.20 20.76
CA LEU A 133 -9.97 -8.86 22.07
C LEU A 133 -11.05 -8.35 23.03
N GLU A 134 -11.90 -7.41 22.58
CA GLU A 134 -12.89 -6.73 23.43
C GLU A 134 -14.03 -7.63 23.93
N LEU A 135 -14.43 -8.65 23.16
CA LEU A 135 -15.50 -9.60 23.56
C LEU A 135 -15.15 -10.40 24.84
N TRP A 136 -13.91 -10.29 25.34
CA TRP A 136 -13.36 -11.07 26.45
C TRP A 136 -12.72 -10.20 27.53
N LYS A 137 -13.15 -8.94 27.66
CA LYS A 137 -12.57 -7.87 28.52
C LYS A 137 -12.48 -8.16 30.04
N THR A 138 -12.83 -9.34 30.51
CA THR A 138 -12.86 -9.70 31.94
C THR A 138 -11.54 -10.30 32.47
N ILE A 139 -10.43 -10.23 31.73
CA ILE A 139 -9.13 -10.84 32.09
C ILE A 139 -8.02 -9.77 32.07
N ASP A 140 -7.28 -9.62 33.18
CA ASP A 140 -6.21 -8.62 33.38
C ASP A 140 -5.16 -8.61 32.25
N GLU A 141 -4.85 -9.79 31.69
CA GLU A 141 -3.89 -9.97 30.60
C GLU A 141 -4.27 -9.19 29.32
N LYS A 142 -5.56 -8.95 29.07
CA LYS A 142 -6.02 -8.24 27.86
C LYS A 142 -5.96 -6.72 27.98
N VAL A 143 -6.04 -6.19 29.20
CA VAL A 143 -5.77 -4.77 29.48
C VAL A 143 -4.30 -4.48 29.24
N GLU A 144 -3.43 -5.38 29.70
CA GLU A 144 -1.99 -5.35 29.42
C GLU A 144 -1.71 -5.26 27.90
N ILE A 145 -2.37 -6.12 27.10
CA ILE A 145 -2.24 -6.13 25.63
C ILE A 145 -2.65 -4.79 25.00
N HIS A 146 -3.75 -4.20 25.45
CA HIS A 146 -4.20 -2.91 24.93
C HIS A 146 -3.19 -1.80 25.19
N ASP A 147 -2.70 -1.70 26.43
CA ASP A 147 -1.70 -0.69 26.82
C ASP A 147 -0.40 -0.84 26.03
N TRP A 148 -0.04 -2.06 25.66
CA TRP A 148 1.15 -2.30 24.83
C TRP A 148 0.95 -2.02 23.36
N LEU A 149 -0.22 -2.32 22.81
CA LEU A 149 -0.56 -1.96 21.44
C LEU A 149 -0.57 -0.44 21.26
N ASP A 150 -1.05 0.30 22.26
CA ASP A 150 -0.99 1.76 22.29
C ASP A 150 0.47 2.25 22.41
N PHE A 151 1.24 1.67 23.35
CA PHE A 151 2.63 2.08 23.57
C PHE A 151 3.58 1.79 22.39
N PHE A 152 3.39 0.67 21.69
CA PHE A 152 4.21 0.26 20.54
C PHE A 152 3.48 0.42 19.21
N GLU A 153 2.44 1.25 19.16
CA GLU A 153 1.56 1.39 18.00
C GLU A 153 2.33 1.55 16.70
N GLU A 154 3.27 2.49 16.67
CA GLU A 154 4.04 2.79 15.49
C GLU A 154 4.83 1.56 14.99
N SER A 155 5.55 0.89 15.89
CA SER A 155 6.33 -0.31 15.57
C SER A 155 5.44 -1.46 15.10
N VAL A 156 4.28 -1.67 15.73
CA VAL A 156 3.34 -2.74 15.38
C VAL A 156 2.71 -2.49 14.01
N ILE A 157 2.21 -1.28 13.77
CA ILE A 157 1.54 -0.93 12.51
C ILE A 157 2.53 -0.94 11.35
N LYS A 158 3.74 -0.40 11.53
CA LYS A 158 4.80 -0.51 10.51
C LYS A 158 5.17 -1.96 10.23
N SER A 159 5.33 -2.78 11.28
CA SER A 159 5.69 -4.19 11.15
C SER A 159 4.64 -4.98 10.37
N LEU A 160 3.36 -4.77 10.68
CA LEU A 160 2.24 -5.38 9.96
C LEU A 160 2.19 -4.89 8.51
N ARG A 161 2.35 -3.58 8.29
CA ARG A 161 2.36 -2.98 6.95
C ARG A 161 3.44 -3.60 6.05
N ARG A 162 4.65 -3.83 6.55
CA ARG A 162 5.75 -4.46 5.80
C ARG A 162 5.40 -5.87 5.29
N MET A 163 4.48 -6.57 5.96
CA MET A 163 4.02 -7.89 5.56
C MET A 163 2.94 -7.85 4.47
N THR A 164 2.32 -6.69 4.23
CA THR A 164 1.25 -6.51 3.23
C THR A 164 1.76 -6.27 1.80
N ASN A 165 0.83 -6.02 0.86
CA ASN A 165 1.06 -5.52 -0.49
C ASN A 165 0.82 -3.99 -0.65
N ILE A 166 0.59 -3.24 0.44
CA ILE A 166 0.39 -1.77 0.43
C ILE A 166 1.69 -1.03 0.04
N PRO A 167 1.77 -0.31 -1.08
CA PRO A 167 3.02 0.34 -1.51
C PRO A 167 3.65 1.23 -0.42
N GLU A 168 4.98 1.31 -0.37
CA GLU A 168 5.69 2.11 0.64
C GLU A 168 5.46 3.62 0.44
N GLU A 169 5.21 4.02 -0.81
CA GLU A 169 4.95 5.40 -1.21
C GLU A 169 3.60 5.94 -0.68
N VAL A 170 2.74 5.07 -0.15
CA VAL A 170 1.48 5.49 0.50
C VAL A 170 1.80 6.00 1.90
N ASP A 171 1.72 7.31 2.10
CA ASP A 171 1.81 7.86 3.45
C ASP A 171 0.60 7.41 4.28
N ILE A 172 0.88 6.89 5.47
CA ILE A 172 -0.12 6.47 6.44
C ILE A 172 0.18 7.22 7.72
N GLU A 173 -0.79 8.03 8.17
CA GLU A 173 -0.75 8.63 9.50
C GLU A 173 -0.94 7.53 10.54
N ILE A 174 0.12 7.27 11.29
CA ILE A 174 0.10 6.33 12.40
C ILE A 174 -0.06 7.14 13.68
N GLY A 175 -1.23 7.05 14.30
CA GLY A 175 -1.54 7.73 15.55
C GLY A 175 -2.97 7.45 16.05
N GLU A 176 -3.05 6.90 17.25
CA GLU A 176 -4.27 6.53 17.96
C GLU A 176 -5.15 5.54 17.18
N ILE A 177 -4.56 4.75 16.28
CA ILE A 177 -5.24 3.69 15.53
C ILE A 177 -5.89 2.70 16.50
N PHE A 178 -5.16 2.19 17.49
CA PHE A 178 -5.71 1.20 18.42
C PHE A 178 -6.79 1.80 19.34
N VAL A 179 -6.59 3.03 19.83
CA VAL A 179 -7.59 3.78 20.59
C VAL A 179 -8.88 4.00 19.76
N LYS A 180 -8.75 4.42 18.50
CA LYS A 180 -9.90 4.62 17.60
C LYS A 180 -10.63 3.31 17.29
N LEU A 181 -9.89 2.21 17.13
CA LEU A 181 -10.47 0.88 16.92
C LEU A 181 -11.27 0.44 18.15
N GLN A 182 -10.73 0.62 19.35
CA GLN A 182 -11.41 0.35 20.62
C GLN A 182 -12.76 1.10 20.69
N VAL A 183 -12.75 2.42 20.48
CA VAL A 183 -13.99 3.25 20.47
C VAL A 183 -14.99 2.77 19.43
N LYS A 184 -14.52 2.37 18.24
CA LYS A 184 -15.38 1.88 17.15
C LYS A 184 -16.04 0.55 17.52
N ILE A 185 -15.32 -0.38 18.14
CA ILE A 185 -15.88 -1.66 18.58
C ILE A 185 -16.93 -1.44 19.65
N ILE A 186 -16.64 -0.61 20.66
CA ILE A 186 -17.60 -0.23 21.70
C ILE A 186 -18.88 0.34 21.06
N ARG A 187 -18.75 1.26 20.10
CA ARG A 187 -19.91 1.83 19.40
C ARG A 187 -20.72 0.75 18.67
N VAL A 188 -20.07 -0.17 17.96
CA VAL A 188 -20.76 -1.29 17.28
C VAL A 188 -21.47 -2.20 18.29
N ALA A 189 -20.81 -2.53 19.40
CA ALA A 189 -21.39 -3.37 20.44
C ALA A 189 -22.61 -2.71 21.10
N VAL A 190 -22.53 -1.42 21.43
CA VAL A 190 -23.66 -0.62 21.94
C VAL A 190 -24.80 -0.52 20.91
N SER A 191 -24.48 -0.36 19.62
CA SER A 191 -25.52 -0.28 18.57
C SER A 191 -26.23 -1.61 18.35
N ALA A 192 -25.53 -2.73 18.57
CA ALA A 192 -26.09 -4.07 18.50
C ALA A 192 -26.76 -4.51 19.82
N PHE A 193 -26.61 -3.72 20.89
CA PHE A 193 -27.15 -4.04 22.20
C PHE A 193 -28.65 -3.74 22.23
N ASP A 194 -29.45 -4.80 22.27
CA ASP A 194 -30.88 -4.68 22.46
C ASP A 194 -31.18 -4.40 23.95
N VAL A 195 -31.41 -3.11 24.23
CA VAL A 195 -31.76 -2.61 25.57
C VAL A 195 -33.03 -3.29 26.10
N ASN A 196 -33.97 -3.65 25.23
CA ASN A 196 -35.22 -4.30 25.63
C ASN A 196 -34.98 -5.76 26.01
N ALA A 197 -34.18 -6.50 25.21
CA ALA A 197 -33.80 -7.87 25.54
C ALA A 197 -32.99 -7.96 26.85
N PHE A 198 -32.12 -6.97 27.10
CA PHE A 198 -31.39 -6.87 28.37
C PHE A 198 -32.32 -6.54 29.55
N ALA A 199 -33.23 -5.57 29.39
CA ALA A 199 -34.20 -5.19 30.41
C ALA A 199 -35.16 -6.34 30.75
N GLU A 200 -35.64 -7.09 29.76
CA GLU A 200 -36.46 -8.29 29.98
C GLU A 200 -35.70 -9.39 30.73
N LYS A 201 -34.43 -9.63 30.39
CA LYS A 201 -33.60 -10.63 31.08
C LYS A 201 -33.27 -10.21 32.51
N ALA A 202 -33.03 -8.93 32.75
CA ALA A 202 -32.82 -8.36 34.08
C ALA A 202 -34.11 -8.35 34.92
N ALA A 203 -35.27 -8.12 34.30
CA ALA A 203 -36.58 -8.20 34.96
C ALA A 203 -36.90 -9.64 35.40
N LYS A 204 -36.65 -10.63 34.53
CA LYS A 204 -36.80 -12.07 34.86
C LYS A 204 -35.88 -12.52 35.99
N MET A 205 -34.68 -11.95 36.10
CA MET A 205 -33.77 -12.23 37.24
C MET A 205 -34.11 -11.45 38.52
N ARG A 206 -35.03 -10.47 38.45
CA ARG A 206 -35.58 -9.74 39.61
C ARG A 206 -36.92 -10.30 40.07
N GLU A 207 -37.51 -11.27 39.37
CA GLU A 207 -38.65 -12.00 39.90
C GLU A 207 -38.21 -12.70 41.19
N PRO A 208 -38.87 -12.40 42.33
CA PRO A 208 -38.46 -12.93 43.62
C PRO A 208 -38.57 -14.45 43.56
N TRP A 209 -37.53 -15.13 44.05
CA TRP A 209 -37.60 -16.56 44.33
C TRP A 209 -38.78 -16.78 45.26
N HIS A 210 -39.89 -17.30 44.72
CA HIS A 210 -41.01 -17.77 45.51
C HIS A 210 -40.51 -18.98 46.29
N PHE A 211 -40.01 -18.74 47.50
CA PHE A 211 -39.86 -19.78 48.50
C PHE A 211 -41.27 -20.29 48.82
N HIS A 212 -41.59 -21.48 48.32
CA HIS A 212 -42.67 -22.28 48.86
C HIS A 212 -42.19 -22.82 50.22
N PHE A 213 -42.68 -22.20 51.29
CA PHE A 213 -42.64 -22.76 52.64
C PHE A 213 -43.66 -23.89 52.79
#